data_AF-A0A920T660-F1
#
_entry.id   AF-A0A920T660-F1
#
_cell.length_a   1.000
_cell.length_b   1.000
_cell.length_c   1.000
_cell.angle_alpha   90.00
_cell.angle_beta   90.00
_cell.angle_gamma   90.00
#
_symmetry.space_group_name_H-M   'P 1'
#
loop_
_entity.id
_entity.type
_entity.pdbx_description
1 polymer ?
#
loop_
_entity_poly.entity_id
_entity_poly.type
_entity_poly.pdbx_seq_one_letter_code
_entity_poly.pdbx_strand_id
1 'polypeptide(L)' 'MKVSIEAGITMGWDKYVGPNGLSIGINHYGASAPGKDLAAEFGFIAEKVEPQIREHLTKLL' A
#
# COMPACT_ATOMS: atom_id res chain seq x y z
N MET A 1 9.89 2.24 11.55
CA MET A 1 9.42 1.71 10.25
C MET A 1 8.90 2.86 9.42
N LYS A 2 9.23 2.93 8.13
CA LYS A 2 8.68 3.93 7.19
C LYS A 2 7.67 3.25 6.27
N VAL A 3 6.63 4.00 5.87
CA VAL A 3 5.59 3.51 4.96
C VAL A 3 5.42 4.49 3.81
N SER A 4 5.38 4.02 2.57
CA SER A 4 4.87 4.80 1.43
C SER A 4 3.47 4.31 1.05
N ILE A 5 2.61 5.24 0.64
CA ILE A 5 1.24 4.96 0.20
C ILE A 5 0.96 5.83 -1.02
N GLU A 6 0.83 5.21 -2.19
CA GLU A 6 0.60 5.90 -3.46
C GLU A 6 -0.24 5.03 -4.39
N ALA A 7 -1.25 5.59 -5.06
CA ALA A 7 -2.03 4.87 -6.08
C ALA A 7 -1.25 4.71 -7.40
N GLY A 8 -0.07 4.09 -7.31
CA GLY A 8 0.90 3.84 -8.37
C GLY A 8 1.76 2.62 -8.04
N ILE A 9 2.71 2.28 -8.92
CA ILE A 9 3.57 1.11 -8.72
C ILE A 9 4.47 1.29 -7.48
N THR A 10 4.75 0.22 -6.76
CA THR A 10 5.61 0.28 -5.56
C THR A 10 7.09 0.38 -5.89
N MET A 11 7.48 0.10 -7.14
CA MET A 11 8.89 0.10 -7.57
C MET A 11 9.50 1.50 -7.42
N GLY A 12 10.66 1.60 -6.75
CA GLY A 12 11.36 2.85 -6.49
C GLY A 12 11.10 3.42 -5.09
N TRP A 13 9.97 3.06 -4.45
CA TRP A 13 9.70 3.46 -3.08
C TRP A 13 10.61 2.77 -2.06
N ASP A 14 11.12 1.58 -2.39
CA ASP A 14 12.08 0.79 -1.60
C ASP A 14 13.33 1.62 -1.21
N LYS A 15 13.81 2.50 -2.11
CA LYS A 15 14.92 3.43 -1.85
C LYS A 15 14.66 4.38 -0.68
N TYR A 16 13.40 4.73 -0.42
CA TYR A 16 13.02 5.72 0.59
C TYR A 16 12.53 5.07 1.89
N VAL A 17 11.77 3.99 1.78
CA VAL A 17 11.21 3.28 2.94
C VAL A 17 12.26 2.41 3.64
N GLY A 18 13.28 1.96 2.91
CA GLY A 18 14.40 1.18 3.44
C GLY A 18 14.07 -0.31 3.70
N PRO A 19 15.01 -1.08 4.26
CA PRO A 19 14.92 -2.54 4.34
C PRO A 19 13.76 -3.06 5.21
N ASN A 20 13.35 -2.28 6.20
CA ASN A 20 12.20 -2.61 7.06
C ASN A 20 10.94 -1.84 6.65
N GLY A 21 10.94 -1.21 5.48
CA GLY A 21 9.86 -0.39 4.99
C GLY A 21 8.68 -1.19 4.47
N LEU A 22 7.54 -0.53 4.32
CA LEU A 22 6.35 -1.05 3.66
C LEU A 22 5.94 -0.07 2.55
N SER A 23 5.70 -0.58 1.35
CA SER A 23 5.18 0.22 0.24
C SER A 23 3.80 -0.30 -0.15
N ILE A 24 2.78 0.55 -0.03
CA ILE A 24 1.40 0.24 -0.42
C ILE A 24 1.12 0.94 -1.74
N GLY A 25 0.83 0.15 -2.77
CA GLY A 25 0.73 0.59 -4.16
C GLY A 25 -0.15 -0.33 -5.02
N ILE A 26 -0.27 -0.02 -6.30
CA ILE A 26 -1.00 -0.80 -7.30
C ILE A 26 0.01 -1.34 -8.32
N ASN A 27 0.32 -2.64 -8.25
CA ASN A 27 1.29 -3.32 -9.12
C ASN A 27 0.63 -4.10 -10.27
N HIS A 28 -0.61 -3.75 -10.61
CA HIS A 28 -1.37 -4.31 -11.71
C HIS A 28 -2.14 -3.21 -12.45
N TYR A 29 -2.71 -3.52 -13.60
CA TYR A 29 -3.56 -2.56 -14.32
C TYR A 29 -4.85 -2.25 -13.54
N GLY A 30 -5.42 -1.08 -13.80
CA GLY A 30 -6.72 -0.70 -13.23
C GLY A 30 -7.90 -1.46 -13.83
N ALA A 31 -9.10 -1.01 -13.46
CA ALA A 31 -10.37 -1.50 -13.99
C ALA A 31 -11.31 -0.32 -14.26
N SER A 32 -12.34 -0.52 -15.07
CA SER A 32 -13.36 0.50 -15.36
C SER A 32 -14.46 0.44 -14.30
N ALA A 33 -14.41 1.35 -13.32
CA ALA A 33 -15.43 1.51 -12.28
C ALA A 33 -15.31 2.90 -11.62
N PRO A 34 -16.29 3.33 -10.81
CA PRO A 34 -16.19 4.54 -10.01
C PRO A 34 -14.96 4.54 -9.09
N GLY A 35 -14.34 5.70 -8.89
CA GLY A 35 -13.09 5.81 -8.13
C GLY A 35 -13.19 5.35 -6.67
N LYS A 36 -14.37 5.50 -6.04
CA LYS A 36 -14.60 5.00 -4.67
C LYS A 36 -14.58 3.47 -4.61
N ASP A 37 -15.18 2.83 -5.61
CA ASP A 37 -15.24 1.37 -5.70
C ASP A 37 -13.84 0.82 -5.99
N LEU A 38 -13.09 1.46 -6.89
CA LEU A 38 -11.69 1.10 -7.15
C LEU A 38 -10.79 1.33 -5.93
N ALA A 39 -10.96 2.42 -5.18
CA ALA A 39 -10.19 2.67 -3.97
C ALA A 39 -10.47 1.59 -2.90
N ALA A 40 -11.74 1.22 -2.72
CA ALA A 40 -12.11 0.13 -1.83
C ALA A 40 -11.53 -1.21 -2.33
N GLU A 41 -11.68 -1.54 -3.61
CA GLU A 41 -11.20 -2.80 -4.19
C GLU A 41 -9.68 -2.93 -4.08
N PHE A 42 -8.95 -1.90 -4.52
CA PHE A 42 -7.48 -1.87 -4.53
C PHE A 42 -6.84 -1.58 -3.16
N GLY A 43 -7.63 -1.45 -2.09
CA GLY A 43 -7.11 -1.34 -0.73
C GLY A 43 -6.66 0.06 -0.30
N PHE A 44 -7.09 1.10 -0.99
CA PHE A 44 -6.82 2.52 -0.70
C PHE A 44 -7.90 3.15 0.18
N ILE A 45 -8.32 2.42 1.21
CA ILE A 45 -9.20 2.90 2.29
C ILE A 45 -8.57 2.58 3.64
N ALA A 46 -8.86 3.39 4.66
CA ALA A 46 -8.19 3.30 5.96
C ALA A 46 -8.33 1.90 6.59
N GLU A 47 -9.50 1.29 6.43
CA GLU A 47 -9.85 -0.04 6.94
C GLU A 47 -9.01 -1.16 6.31
N LYS A 48 -8.50 -0.96 5.10
CA LYS A 48 -7.63 -1.93 4.40
C LYS A 48 -6.15 -1.59 4.55
N VAL A 49 -5.80 -0.32 4.74
CA VAL A 49 -4.40 0.13 4.92
C VAL A 49 -3.88 -0.18 6.32
N GLU A 50 -4.67 0.09 7.36
CA GLU A 50 -4.24 -0.07 8.76
C GLU A 50 -3.79 -1.50 9.09
N PRO A 51 -4.52 -2.56 8.69
CA PRO A 51 -4.11 -3.93 8.97
C PRO A 51 -2.78 -4.32 8.32
N GLN A 52 -2.51 -3.82 7.10
CA GLN A 52 -1.23 -4.08 6.40
C GLN A 52 -0.04 -3.48 7.17
N ILE A 53 -0.21 -2.26 7.67
CA ILE A 53 0.81 -1.58 8.48
C ILE A 53 1.03 -2.33 9.79
N ARG A 54 -0.05 -2.73 10.47
CA ARG A 54 0.00 -3.47 11.73
C ARG A 54 0.67 -4.82 11.56
N GLU A 55 0.28 -5.60 10.54
CA GLU A 55 0.85 -6.92 10.26
C GLU A 55 2.35 -6.82 9.96
N HIS A 56 2.76 -5.84 9.13
CA HIS A 56 4.17 -5.63 8.82
C HIS A 56 4.98 -5.25 10.07
N LEU A 57 4.42 -4.38 10.93
CA LEU A 57 5.06 -4.01 12.19
C LEU A 57 5.21 -5.21 13.12
N THR A 58 4.21 -6.08 13.23
CA THR A 58 4.28 -7.29 14.06
C THR A 58 5.35 -8.26 13.56
N LYS A 59 5.58 -8.37 12.25
CA LYS A 59 6.66 -9.23 11.69
C LYS A 59 8.07 -8.71 11.98
N LEU A 60 8.22 -7.44 12.34
CA LEU A 60 9.51 -6.82 12.67
C LEU A 60 9.87 -6.93 14.15
N LEU A 61 8.92 -7.31 15.01
CA LEU A 61 9.09 -7.48 16.45
C LEU A 61 9.32 -8.95 16.80
#